data_AF-A0A7X8CJL1-F1
#
_entry.id   AF-A0A7X8CJL1-F1
#
_cell.length_a   1.000
_cell.length_b   1.000
_cell.length_c   1.000
_cell.angle_alpha   90.00
_cell.angle_beta   90.00
_cell.angle_gamma   90.00
#
_symmetry.space_group_name_H-M   'P 1'
#
loop_
_entity.id
_entity.type
_entity.pdbx_description
1 polymer ?
#
loop_
_entity_poly.entity_id
_entity_poly.type
_entity_poly.pdbx_seq_one_letter_code
_entity_poly.pdbx_strand_id
1 'polypeptide(L)'
;MTKNYSFLKQYPVFIYYILTFAISFGGFLLIGSSGFFEGTNWETDPRFQIAVLIMLAGPPIASIILTILISGKSGLRELFSHLSRWRVNGRWYLDALLIAPFLQALVLFILSIFSLEFLPAIFKTNDKISLLLPGILVGIAGGFVEELGWTGFAIPRLLNRYNALTTGVIVGILWGVWHLLQMIWVGVSSYATVAPAIFLPIYFISSIAALTAFRILMVRVYEH
;
A
#
# COMPACT_ATOMS: atom_id res chain seq x y z
N MET A 1 28.18 -22.14 -8.77
CA MET A 1 27.19 -21.04 -8.70
C MET A 1 25.75 -21.56 -8.65
N THR A 2 25.37 -22.43 -7.69
CA THR A 2 24.79 -23.71 -8.18
C THR A 2 23.48 -24.23 -7.58
N LYS A 3 22.75 -23.53 -6.72
CA LYS A 3 21.35 -23.94 -6.38
C LYS A 3 20.46 -22.80 -5.85
N ASN A 4 20.98 -21.96 -4.95
CA ASN A 4 20.19 -20.88 -4.33
C ASN A 4 19.73 -19.79 -5.32
N TYR A 5 20.56 -19.47 -6.32
CA TYR A 5 20.19 -18.53 -7.39
C TYR A 5 19.15 -19.10 -8.36
N SER A 6 19.07 -20.43 -8.50
CA SER A 6 18.05 -21.08 -9.33
C SER A 6 16.66 -20.89 -8.71
N PHE A 7 16.52 -21.13 -7.41
CA PHE A 7 15.26 -20.92 -6.69
C PHE A 7 14.81 -19.44 -6.71
N LEU A 8 15.75 -18.50 -6.51
CA LEU A 8 15.48 -17.06 -6.60
C LEU A 8 14.90 -16.63 -7.95
N LYS A 9 15.42 -17.22 -9.03
CA LYS A 9 14.96 -16.95 -10.39
C LYS A 9 13.64 -17.66 -10.73
N GLN A 10 13.39 -18.82 -10.12
CA GLN A 10 12.17 -19.60 -10.33
C GLN A 10 10.95 -18.99 -9.63
N TYR A 11 11.12 -18.49 -8.39
CA TYR A 11 10.02 -17.96 -7.58
C TYR A 11 10.24 -16.51 -7.10
N PRO A 12 10.59 -15.56 -7.98
CA PRO A 12 11.03 -14.22 -7.56
C PRO A 12 9.96 -13.43 -6.81
N VAL A 13 8.69 -13.50 -7.26
CA VAL A 13 7.57 -12.77 -6.64
C VAL A 13 7.22 -13.35 -5.27
N PHE A 14 7.25 -14.68 -5.12
CA PHE A 14 7.00 -15.32 -3.83
C PHE A 14 8.05 -14.92 -2.79
N ILE A 15 9.33 -14.99 -3.17
CA ILE A 15 10.44 -14.62 -2.29
C ILE A 15 10.40 -13.12 -1.97
N TYR A 16 10.01 -12.28 -2.94
CA TYR A 16 9.77 -10.87 -2.72
C TYR A 16 8.76 -10.63 -1.62
N TYR A 17 7.58 -11.25 -1.68
CA TYR A 17 6.57 -11.09 -0.64
C TYR A 17 7.05 -11.61 0.72
N ILE A 18 7.75 -12.74 0.79
CA ILE A 18 8.34 -13.23 2.05
C ILE A 18 9.27 -12.17 2.64
N LEU A 19 10.19 -11.64 1.84
CA LEU A 19 11.18 -10.68 2.31
C LEU A 19 10.52 -9.35 2.71
N THR A 20 9.56 -8.86 1.92
CA THR A 20 8.78 -7.66 2.23
C THR A 20 8.05 -7.84 3.56
N PHE A 21 7.34 -8.95 3.76
CA PHE A 21 6.60 -9.19 4.99
C PHE A 21 7.54 -9.37 6.19
N ALA A 22 8.67 -10.07 6.02
CA ALA A 22 9.65 -10.24 7.09
C ALA A 22 10.22 -8.89 7.55
N ILE A 23 10.58 -8.00 6.62
CA ILE A 23 11.09 -6.67 6.95
C ILE A 23 9.97 -5.81 7.56
N SER A 24 8.82 -5.76 6.90
CA SER A 24 7.73 -4.88 7.30
C SER A 24 7.11 -5.30 8.63
N PHE A 25 6.68 -6.55 8.79
CA PHE A 25 6.06 -7.03 10.03
C PHE A 25 7.08 -7.17 11.14
N GLY A 26 8.27 -7.72 10.83
CA GLY A 26 9.34 -7.84 11.81
C GLY A 26 9.75 -6.47 12.35
N GLY A 27 10.02 -5.51 11.47
CA GLY A 27 10.39 -4.15 11.86
C GLY A 27 9.29 -3.39 12.59
N PHE A 28 8.03 -3.53 12.14
CA PHE A 28 6.87 -2.93 12.81
C PHE A 28 6.73 -3.45 14.24
N LEU A 29 6.83 -4.77 14.46
CA LEU A 29 6.76 -5.35 15.80
C LEU A 29 7.99 -5.01 16.65
N LEU A 30 9.19 -4.98 16.08
CA LEU A 30 10.40 -4.64 16.83
C LEU A 30 10.34 -3.24 17.46
N ILE A 31 9.80 -2.25 16.75
CA ILE A 31 9.67 -0.88 17.27
C ILE A 31 8.33 -0.65 17.98
N GLY A 32 7.26 -1.20 17.42
CA GLY A 32 5.89 -0.91 17.81
C GLY A 32 5.29 -1.87 18.84
N SER A 33 5.92 -3.02 19.12
CA SER A 33 5.31 -4.10 19.93
C SER A 33 4.70 -3.61 21.24
N SER A 34 5.43 -2.80 22.01
CA SER A 34 4.94 -2.30 23.30
C SER A 34 3.62 -1.53 23.16
N GLY A 35 3.57 -0.50 22.31
CA GLY A 35 2.33 0.26 22.07
C GLY A 35 1.23 -0.57 21.39
N PHE A 36 1.62 -1.46 20.47
CA PHE A 36 0.72 -2.38 19.78
C PHE A 36 -0.02 -3.31 20.75
N PHE A 37 0.71 -3.94 21.69
CA PHE A 37 0.13 -4.86 22.67
C PHE A 37 -0.55 -4.14 23.83
N GLU A 38 -0.10 -2.93 24.18
CA GLU A 38 -0.76 -2.05 25.14
C GLU A 38 -2.06 -1.44 24.58
N GLY A 39 -2.25 -1.47 23.26
CA GLY A 39 -3.40 -0.85 22.60
C GLY A 39 -3.40 0.67 22.73
N THR A 40 -2.23 1.31 22.72
CA THR A 40 -2.12 2.76 22.85
C THR A 40 -2.77 3.50 21.68
N ASN A 41 -3.18 4.74 21.91
CA ASN A 41 -3.73 5.58 20.84
C ASN A 41 -2.65 5.89 19.79
N TRP A 42 -2.86 5.39 18.57
CA TRP A 42 -1.96 5.52 17.42
C TRP A 42 -1.67 6.98 17.02
N GLU A 43 -2.58 7.91 17.31
CA GLU A 43 -2.41 9.34 17.02
C GLU A 43 -1.38 10.00 17.94
N THR A 44 -1.29 9.52 19.18
CA THR A 44 -0.46 10.11 20.23
C THR A 44 0.81 9.33 20.51
N ASP A 45 0.86 8.05 20.16
CA ASP A 45 2.01 7.20 20.41
C ASP A 45 3.07 7.39 19.30
N PRO A 46 4.24 7.99 19.60
CA PRO A 46 5.27 8.23 18.60
C PRO A 46 5.85 6.93 18.00
N ARG A 47 5.73 5.80 18.71
CA ARG A 47 6.18 4.49 18.23
C ARG A 47 5.40 4.05 16.99
N PHE A 48 4.13 4.41 16.87
CA PHE A 48 3.29 4.04 15.73
C PHE A 48 3.85 4.59 14.42
N GLN A 49 4.18 5.88 14.38
CA GLN A 49 4.71 6.52 13.17
C GLN A 49 6.04 5.91 12.74
N ILE A 50 6.94 5.63 13.70
CA ILE A 50 8.24 5.01 13.41
C ILE A 50 8.03 3.56 12.90
N ALA A 51 7.13 2.80 13.52
CA ALA A 51 6.79 1.45 13.09
C ALA A 51 6.23 1.43 11.66
N VAL A 52 5.36 2.39 11.30
CA VAL A 52 4.82 2.55 9.94
C VAL A 52 5.91 2.90 8.93
N LEU A 53 6.86 3.77 9.27
CA LEU A 53 7.99 4.10 8.38
C LEU A 53 8.86 2.87 8.08
N ILE A 54 9.10 2.02 9.08
CA ILE A 54 9.85 0.76 8.88
C ILE A 54 9.04 -0.23 8.07
N MET A 55 7.73 -0.31 8.32
CA MET A 55 6.80 -1.11 7.51
C MET A 55 6.91 -0.71 6.03
N LEU A 56 6.82 0.59 5.73
CA LEU A 56 6.94 1.18 4.39
C LEU A 56 8.29 0.89 3.70
N ALA A 57 9.36 0.69 4.46
CA ALA A 57 10.67 0.39 3.89
C ALA A 57 10.78 -1.05 3.33
N GLY A 58 9.91 -1.97 3.75
CA GLY A 58 9.97 -3.38 3.32
C GLY A 58 9.83 -3.60 1.80
N PRO A 59 8.77 -3.08 1.14
CA PRO A 59 8.59 -3.23 -0.31
C PRO A 59 9.77 -2.75 -1.16
N PRO A 60 10.32 -1.53 -0.99
CA PRO A 60 11.45 -1.06 -1.80
C PRO A 60 12.76 -1.79 -1.47
N ILE A 61 13.04 -2.08 -0.19
CA ILE A 61 14.27 -2.80 0.20
C ILE A 61 14.26 -4.20 -0.42
N ALA A 62 13.15 -4.94 -0.33
CA ALA A 62 13.03 -6.26 -0.92
C ALA A 62 13.19 -6.22 -2.44
N SER A 63 12.61 -5.21 -3.09
CA SER A 63 12.71 -4.99 -4.54
C SER A 63 14.15 -4.74 -4.98
N ILE A 64 14.88 -3.85 -4.29
CA ILE A 64 16.27 -3.52 -4.59
C ILE A 64 17.17 -4.73 -4.37
N ILE A 65 17.06 -5.41 -3.22
CA ILE A 65 17.87 -6.60 -2.90
C ILE A 65 17.68 -7.68 -3.96
N LEU A 66 16.43 -8.04 -4.28
CA LEU A 66 16.16 -9.10 -5.24
C LEU A 66 16.53 -8.69 -6.68
N THR A 67 16.37 -7.42 -7.04
CA THR A 67 16.81 -6.91 -8.34
C THR A 67 18.32 -7.06 -8.50
N ILE A 68 19.10 -6.70 -7.48
CA ILE A 68 20.56 -6.87 -7.48
C ILE A 68 20.94 -8.35 -7.56
N LEU A 69 20.29 -9.23 -6.78
CA LEU A 69 20.61 -10.66 -6.76
C LEU A 69 20.25 -11.40 -8.05
N ILE A 70 19.18 -10.98 -8.73
CA ILE A 70 18.68 -11.65 -9.95
C ILE A 70 19.33 -11.10 -11.21
N SER A 71 19.45 -9.77 -11.30
CA SER A 71 19.80 -9.05 -12.53
C SER A 71 21.02 -8.14 -12.38
N GLY A 72 21.62 -8.04 -11.19
CA GLY A 72 22.81 -7.24 -10.94
C GLY A 72 22.58 -5.72 -11.13
N LYS A 73 23.68 -5.01 -11.40
CA LYS A 73 23.67 -3.55 -11.57
C LYS A 73 22.83 -3.07 -12.76
N SER A 74 22.75 -3.86 -13.83
CA SER A 74 21.93 -3.53 -15.00
C SER A 74 20.45 -3.52 -14.66
N GLY A 75 19.96 -4.52 -13.91
CA GLY A 75 18.57 -4.54 -13.45
C GLY A 75 18.22 -3.38 -12.52
N LEU A 76 19.16 -2.95 -11.66
CA LEU A 76 18.95 -1.78 -10.81
C LEU A 76 18.84 -0.49 -11.63
N ARG A 77 19.69 -0.33 -12.64
CA ARG A 77 19.62 0.80 -13.58
C ARG A 77 18.30 0.80 -14.34
N GLU A 78 17.83 -0.37 -14.77
CA GLU A 78 16.54 -0.53 -15.44
C GLU A 78 15.38 -0.13 -14.52
N LEU A 79 15.35 -0.62 -13.28
CA LEU A 79 14.35 -0.26 -12.27
C LEU A 79 14.22 1.25 -12.10
N PHE A 80 15.34 1.95 -11.89
CA PHE A 80 15.33 3.40 -11.70
C PHE A 80 15.06 4.18 -13.00
N SER A 81 15.39 3.62 -14.17
CA SER A 81 15.06 4.24 -15.45
C SER A 81 13.55 4.35 -15.70
N HIS A 82 12.75 3.49 -15.06
CA HIS A 82 11.30 3.56 -15.17
C HIS A 82 10.69 4.75 -14.41
N LEU A 83 11.39 5.30 -13.41
CA LEU A 83 10.91 6.46 -12.64
C LEU A 83 10.86 7.74 -13.47
N SER A 84 11.64 7.84 -14.55
CA SER A 84 11.64 9.00 -15.45
C SER A 84 10.69 8.84 -16.64
N ARG A 85 9.92 7.75 -16.71
CA ARG A 85 8.91 7.55 -17.75
C ARG A 85 7.61 8.24 -17.35
N TRP A 86 7.43 9.46 -17.84
CA TRP A 86 6.21 10.24 -17.65
C TRP A 86 5.46 10.51 -18.96
N ARG A 87 6.09 10.35 -20.13
CA ARG A 87 5.42 10.61 -21.41
C ARG A 87 4.52 9.44 -21.82
N VAL A 88 3.32 9.39 -21.24
CA VAL A 88 2.27 8.39 -21.52
C VAL A 88 1.01 9.07 -22.06
N ASN A 89 0.05 8.28 -22.55
CA ASN A 89 -1.21 8.80 -23.10
C ASN A 89 -1.97 9.64 -22.05
N GLY A 90 -2.60 10.74 -22.47
CA GLY A 90 -3.40 11.60 -21.57
C GLY A 90 -4.51 10.87 -20.80
N ARG A 91 -5.10 9.81 -21.39
CA ARG A 91 -6.09 8.96 -20.72
C ARG A 91 -5.54 8.29 -19.46
N TRP A 92 -4.26 7.91 -19.47
CA TRP A 92 -3.59 7.33 -18.31
C TRP A 92 -3.62 8.29 -17.12
N TYR A 93 -3.38 9.59 -17.36
CA TYR A 93 -3.42 10.61 -16.32
C TYR A 93 -4.83 10.85 -15.78
N LEU A 94 -5.84 10.82 -16.66
CA LEU A 94 -7.23 10.92 -16.24
C LEU A 94 -7.61 9.77 -15.32
N ASP A 95 -7.26 8.54 -15.71
CA ASP A 95 -7.57 7.35 -14.92
C ASP A 95 -6.82 7.37 -13.57
N ALA A 96 -5.52 7.70 -13.58
CA ALA A 96 -4.69 7.73 -12.38
C ALA A 96 -5.07 8.85 -11.39
N LEU A 97 -5.44 10.04 -11.88
CA LEU A 97 -5.70 11.21 -11.02
C LEU A 97 -7.16 11.35 -10.60
N LEU A 98 -8.12 10.85 -11.40
CA LEU A 98 -9.53 11.14 -11.17
C LEU A 98 -10.33 9.97 -10.59
N ILE A 99 -9.97 8.71 -10.88
CA ILE A 99 -10.79 7.57 -10.44
C ILE A 99 -10.84 7.48 -8.91
N ALA A 100 -9.70 7.55 -8.23
CA ALA A 100 -9.66 7.42 -6.77
C ALA A 100 -10.42 8.57 -6.06
N PRO A 101 -10.13 9.85 -6.37
CA PRO A 101 -10.85 10.94 -5.72
C PRO A 101 -12.34 10.95 -6.05
N PHE A 102 -12.72 10.60 -7.29
CA PHE A 102 -14.12 10.52 -7.69
C PHE A 102 -14.88 9.45 -6.91
N LEU A 103 -14.34 8.23 -6.84
CA LEU A 103 -14.99 7.13 -6.11
C LEU A 103 -15.09 7.46 -4.62
N GLN A 104 -14.04 8.01 -4.01
CA GLN A 104 -14.05 8.42 -2.61
C GLN A 104 -15.08 9.52 -2.34
N ALA A 105 -15.14 10.54 -3.20
CA ALA A 105 -16.12 11.62 -3.09
C ALA A 105 -17.55 11.11 -3.26
N LEU A 106 -17.78 10.19 -4.21
CA LEU A 106 -19.09 9.58 -4.45
C LEU A 106 -19.55 8.77 -3.23
N VAL A 107 -18.68 7.93 -2.66
CA VAL A 107 -19.01 7.15 -1.46
C VAL A 107 -19.33 8.06 -0.29
N LEU A 108 -18.49 9.07 -0.02
CA LEU A 108 -18.73 10.03 1.06
C LEU A 108 -20.02 10.85 0.85
N PHE A 109 -20.32 11.22 -0.39
CA PHE A 109 -21.57 11.91 -0.73
C PHE A 109 -22.79 11.03 -0.48
N ILE A 110 -22.77 9.76 -0.91
CA ILE A 110 -23.89 8.84 -0.67
C ILE A 110 -24.09 8.65 0.85
N LEU A 111 -23.02 8.47 1.60
CA LEU A 111 -23.09 8.32 3.06
C LEU A 111 -23.55 9.59 3.76
N SER A 112 -23.23 10.78 3.23
CA SER A 112 -23.61 12.05 3.83
C SER A 112 -25.12 12.34 3.77
N ILE A 113 -25.84 11.66 2.87
CA ILE A 113 -27.31 11.66 2.83
C ILE A 113 -27.90 11.07 4.12
N PHE A 114 -27.21 10.09 4.72
CA PHE A 114 -27.66 9.41 5.93
C PHE A 114 -27.07 10.01 7.21
N SER A 115 -25.85 10.54 7.16
CA SER A 115 -25.21 11.21 8.29
C SER A 115 -24.22 12.27 7.85
N LEU A 116 -24.37 13.49 8.36
CA LEU A 116 -23.45 14.61 8.09
C LEU A 116 -22.02 14.38 8.58
N GLU A 117 -21.78 13.35 9.40
CA GLU A 117 -20.44 12.93 9.80
C GLU A 117 -19.59 12.58 8.57
N PHE A 118 -20.18 11.95 7.55
CA PHE A 118 -19.50 11.57 6.31
C PHE A 118 -19.30 12.72 5.32
N LEU A 119 -19.77 13.93 5.62
CA LEU A 119 -19.48 15.09 4.78
C LEU A 119 -17.95 15.26 4.67
N PRO A 120 -17.37 15.32 3.45
CA PRO A 120 -15.93 15.42 3.28
C PRO A 120 -15.34 16.61 4.06
N ALA A 121 -14.20 16.39 4.71
CA ALA A 121 -13.55 17.40 5.54
C ALA A 121 -13.27 18.72 4.81
N ILE A 122 -13.04 18.65 3.48
CA ILE A 122 -12.85 19.83 2.64
C ILE A 122 -14.06 20.77 2.67
N PHE A 123 -15.26 20.33 3.01
CA PHE A 123 -16.43 21.20 3.17
C PHE A 123 -16.61 21.73 4.58
N LYS A 124 -15.89 21.20 5.58
CA LYS A 124 -16.04 21.54 7.00
C LYS A 124 -15.07 22.64 7.49
N THR A 125 -14.00 22.91 6.76
CA THR A 125 -12.98 23.90 7.15
C THR A 125 -12.75 24.93 6.05
N ASN A 126 -12.46 26.18 6.39
CA ASN A 126 -12.00 27.20 5.43
C ASN A 126 -10.50 27.07 5.14
N ASP A 127 -9.72 26.53 6.08
CA ASP A 127 -8.29 26.28 5.90
C ASP A 127 -8.06 24.99 5.11
N LYS A 128 -8.19 25.09 3.79
CA LYS A 128 -7.98 23.95 2.88
C LYS A 128 -6.50 23.58 2.79
N ILE A 129 -5.58 24.52 3.02
CA ILE A 129 -4.15 24.28 2.86
C ILE A 129 -3.66 23.35 3.95
N SER A 130 -3.96 23.65 5.21
CA SER A 130 -3.57 22.79 6.34
C SER A 130 -4.25 21.42 6.28
N LEU A 131 -5.42 21.32 5.64
CA LEU A 131 -6.10 20.05 5.41
C LEU A 131 -5.44 19.21 4.31
N LEU A 132 -5.17 19.81 3.14
CA LEU A 132 -4.79 19.06 1.93
C LEU A 132 -3.28 18.82 1.84
N LEU A 133 -2.47 19.80 2.23
CA LEU A 133 -1.02 19.75 2.01
C LEU A 133 -0.36 18.55 2.71
N PRO A 134 -0.64 18.23 3.98
CA PRO A 134 -0.05 17.06 4.63
C PRO A 134 -0.45 15.75 3.94
N GLY A 135 -1.73 15.62 3.57
CA GLY A 135 -2.25 14.42 2.90
C GLY A 135 -1.63 14.21 1.52
N ILE A 136 -1.44 15.28 0.74
CA ILE A 136 -0.76 15.22 -0.56
C ILE A 136 0.70 14.81 -0.39
N LEU A 137 1.43 15.44 0.54
CA LEU A 137 2.85 15.14 0.77
C LEU A 137 3.06 13.70 1.24
N VAL A 138 2.27 13.24 2.21
CA VAL A 138 2.32 11.87 2.71
C VAL A 138 1.90 10.88 1.64
N GLY A 139 0.85 11.18 0.87
CA GLY A 139 0.38 10.33 -0.22
C GLY A 139 1.41 10.17 -1.34
N ILE A 140 2.09 11.25 -1.74
CA ILE A 140 3.17 11.20 -2.73
C ILE A 140 4.36 10.42 -2.18
N ALA A 141 4.79 10.71 -0.95
CA ALA A 141 5.95 10.03 -0.36
C ALA A 141 5.69 8.54 -0.14
N GLY A 142 4.56 8.18 0.47
CA GLY A 142 4.15 6.80 0.71
C GLY A 142 3.96 6.04 -0.60
N GLY A 143 3.19 6.60 -1.53
CA GLY A 143 2.98 5.99 -2.85
C GLY A 143 4.29 5.77 -3.60
N PHE A 144 5.20 6.74 -3.62
CA PHE A 144 6.50 6.58 -4.26
C PHE A 144 7.31 5.42 -3.65
N VAL A 145 7.40 5.37 -2.32
CA VAL A 145 8.17 4.34 -1.60
C VAL A 145 7.58 2.94 -1.81
N GLU A 146 6.27 2.81 -1.73
CA GLU A 146 5.57 1.53 -1.94
C GLU A 146 5.69 1.03 -3.37
N GLU A 147 5.51 1.92 -4.36
CA GLU A 147 5.49 1.53 -5.77
C GLU A 147 6.87 1.18 -6.33
N LEU A 148 7.97 1.61 -5.70
CA LEU A 148 9.31 1.06 -5.96
C LEU A 148 9.38 -0.47 -5.70
N GLY A 149 8.51 -0.95 -4.82
CA GLY A 149 8.30 -2.36 -4.54
C GLY A 149 7.29 -3.02 -5.47
N TRP A 150 6.03 -2.61 -5.36
CA TRP A 150 4.91 -3.29 -6.03
C TRP A 150 5.01 -3.18 -7.55
N THR A 151 5.09 -1.95 -8.07
CA THR A 151 5.24 -1.66 -9.50
C THR A 151 6.67 -1.94 -9.98
N GLY A 152 7.68 -1.67 -9.15
CA GLY A 152 9.08 -1.88 -9.52
C GLY A 152 9.46 -3.35 -9.66
N PHE A 153 8.84 -4.26 -8.90
CA PHE A 153 9.25 -5.66 -8.86
C PHE A 153 8.13 -6.66 -9.13
N ALA A 154 7.04 -6.60 -8.37
CA ALA A 154 6.02 -7.65 -8.35
C ALA A 154 5.10 -7.62 -9.58
N ILE A 155 4.53 -6.46 -9.88
CA ILE A 155 3.53 -6.28 -10.95
C ILE A 155 4.08 -6.70 -12.33
N PRO A 156 5.25 -6.21 -12.81
CA PRO A 156 5.76 -6.59 -14.13
C PRO A 156 5.99 -8.10 -14.26
N ARG A 157 6.45 -8.74 -13.17
CA ARG A 157 6.68 -10.19 -13.15
C ARG A 157 5.39 -11.00 -13.12
N LEU A 158 4.31 -10.47 -12.56
CA LEU A 158 2.99 -11.11 -12.56
C LEU A 158 2.27 -10.91 -13.89
N LEU A 159 2.38 -9.73 -14.50
CA LEU A 159 1.84 -9.45 -15.84
C LEU A 159 2.44 -10.35 -16.94
N ASN A 160 3.69 -10.82 -16.76
CA ASN A 160 4.29 -11.80 -17.67
C ASN A 160 3.64 -13.20 -17.63
N ARG A 161 2.76 -13.48 -16.65
CA ARG A 161 2.14 -14.80 -16.41
C ARG A 161 0.62 -14.74 -16.35
N TYR A 162 0.07 -13.58 -15.98
CA TYR A 162 -1.34 -13.37 -15.73
C TYR A 162 -1.81 -12.09 -16.41
N ASN A 163 -3.11 -11.96 -16.65
CA ASN A 163 -3.70 -10.70 -17.12
C ASN A 163 -3.74 -9.62 -16.01
N ALA A 164 -4.13 -8.39 -16.36
CA ALA A 164 -4.17 -7.26 -15.44
C ALA A 164 -5.11 -7.49 -14.25
N LEU A 165 -6.29 -8.09 -14.49
CA LEU A 165 -7.26 -8.40 -13.44
C LEU A 165 -6.67 -9.35 -12.40
N THR A 166 -6.16 -10.50 -12.83
CA THR A 166 -5.56 -11.49 -11.93
C THR A 166 -4.34 -10.93 -11.22
N THR A 167 -3.50 -10.15 -11.90
CA THR A 167 -2.37 -9.46 -11.27
C THR A 167 -2.84 -8.47 -10.20
N GLY A 168 -3.86 -7.66 -10.50
CA GLY A 168 -4.47 -6.72 -9.58
C GLY A 168 -5.06 -7.40 -8.35
N VAL A 169 -5.73 -8.54 -8.52
CA VAL A 169 -6.27 -9.35 -7.41
C VAL A 169 -5.15 -9.89 -6.52
N ILE A 170 -4.12 -10.52 -7.10
CA ILE A 170 -3.00 -11.10 -6.34
C ILE A 170 -2.27 -10.02 -5.55
N VAL A 171 -1.88 -8.93 -6.22
CA VAL A 171 -1.14 -7.84 -5.58
C VAL A 171 -2.04 -7.13 -4.57
N GLY A 172 -3.32 -6.95 -4.88
CA GLY A 172 -4.30 -6.28 -4.04
C GLY A 172 -4.54 -6.99 -2.71
N ILE A 173 -4.73 -8.31 -2.75
CA ILE A 173 -4.92 -9.12 -1.54
C ILE A 173 -3.65 -9.04 -0.69
N LEU A 174 -2.47 -9.30 -1.27
CA LEU A 174 -1.22 -9.31 -0.53
C LEU A 174 -0.85 -7.92 0.02
N TRP A 175 -1.17 -6.86 -0.73
CA TRP A 175 -1.04 -5.48 -0.27
C TRP A 175 -2.00 -5.16 0.88
N GLY A 176 -3.25 -5.64 0.82
CA GLY A 176 -4.19 -5.54 1.93
C GLY A 176 -3.70 -6.27 3.18
N VAL A 177 -3.21 -7.50 3.03
CA VAL A 177 -2.64 -8.28 4.15
C VAL A 177 -1.40 -7.59 4.72
N TRP A 178 -0.58 -6.94 3.90
CA TRP A 178 0.59 -6.17 4.35
C TRP A 178 0.22 -5.01 5.30
N HIS A 179 -1.03 -4.56 5.33
CA HIS A 179 -1.50 -3.53 6.28
C HIS A 179 -1.99 -4.10 7.63
N LEU A 180 -2.02 -5.41 7.84
CA LEU A 180 -2.73 -6.00 8.99
C LEU A 180 -2.27 -5.47 10.35
N LEU A 181 -0.96 -5.37 10.61
CA LEU A 181 -0.46 -4.93 11.92
C LEU A 181 -0.84 -3.48 12.24
N GLN A 182 -0.69 -2.58 11.26
CA GLN A 182 -1.11 -1.20 11.46
C GLN A 182 -2.64 -1.09 11.60
N MET A 183 -3.40 -1.88 10.84
CA MET A 183 -4.87 -1.91 10.93
C MET A 183 -5.35 -2.41 12.29
N ILE A 184 -4.68 -3.41 12.88
CA ILE A 184 -5.00 -3.88 14.24
C ILE A 184 -4.81 -2.74 15.24
N TRP A 185 -3.65 -2.06 15.21
CA TRP A 185 -3.35 -1.00 16.18
C TRP A 185 -4.34 0.17 16.06
N VAL A 186 -4.60 0.64 14.84
CA VAL A 186 -5.57 1.70 14.56
C VAL A 186 -6.98 1.25 14.99
N GLY A 187 -7.39 0.04 14.64
CA GLY A 187 -8.74 -0.46 14.93
C GLY A 187 -9.02 -0.61 16.42
N VAL A 188 -8.08 -1.18 17.19
CA VAL A 188 -8.22 -1.38 18.64
C VAL A 188 -8.33 -0.05 19.39
N SER A 189 -7.56 0.96 18.98
CA SER A 189 -7.56 2.26 19.64
C SER A 189 -8.68 3.20 19.17
N SER A 190 -9.17 3.07 17.94
CA SER A 190 -10.20 3.97 17.37
C SER A 190 -11.63 3.52 17.67
N TYR A 191 -11.87 2.23 17.95
CA TYR A 191 -13.21 1.67 18.15
C TYR A 191 -13.35 0.95 19.50
N ALA A 192 -12.88 1.58 20.57
CA ALA A 192 -12.88 1.00 21.93
C ALA A 192 -14.27 0.60 22.46
N THR A 193 -15.35 1.12 21.86
CA THR A 193 -16.75 0.83 22.25
C THR A 193 -17.29 -0.47 21.66
N VAL A 194 -16.65 -1.04 20.63
CA VAL A 194 -17.05 -2.30 19.99
C VAL A 194 -16.00 -3.36 20.29
N ALA A 195 -16.46 -4.57 20.64
CA ALA A 195 -15.55 -5.67 20.91
C ALA A 195 -14.63 -5.93 19.70
N PRO A 196 -13.29 -5.96 19.88
CA PRO A 196 -12.35 -6.17 18.78
C PRO A 196 -12.63 -7.43 17.96
N ALA A 197 -13.12 -8.49 18.61
CA ALA A 197 -13.49 -9.75 17.96
C ALA A 197 -14.62 -9.59 16.91
N ILE A 198 -15.43 -8.53 17.00
CA ILE A 198 -16.52 -8.24 16.05
C ILE A 198 -16.05 -7.25 15.00
N PHE A 199 -15.43 -6.15 15.42
CA PHE A 199 -15.05 -5.07 14.50
C PHE A 199 -13.86 -5.43 13.60
N LEU A 200 -12.81 -6.06 14.13
CA LEU A 200 -11.58 -6.32 13.37
C LEU A 200 -11.80 -7.22 12.15
N PRO A 201 -12.58 -8.33 12.20
CA PRO A 201 -12.84 -9.13 11.02
C PRO A 201 -13.54 -8.34 9.90
N ILE A 202 -14.54 -7.53 10.26
CA ILE A 202 -15.27 -6.69 9.29
C ILE A 202 -14.31 -5.67 8.69
N TYR A 203 -13.54 -4.98 9.53
CA TYR A 203 -12.58 -3.97 9.10
C TYR A 203 -11.51 -4.54 8.16
N PHE A 204 -10.98 -5.73 8.45
CA PHE A 204 -9.98 -6.36 7.58
C PHE A 204 -10.60 -6.81 6.27
N ILE A 205 -11.75 -7.47 6.29
CA ILE A 205 -12.40 -7.95 5.06
C ILE A 205 -12.75 -6.77 4.16
N SER A 206 -13.37 -5.71 4.71
CA SER A 206 -13.73 -4.53 3.94
C SER A 206 -12.51 -3.80 3.40
N SER A 207 -11.46 -3.66 4.22
CA SER A 207 -10.24 -2.95 3.80
C SER A 207 -9.45 -3.73 2.75
N ILE A 208 -9.28 -5.05 2.92
CA ILE A 208 -8.62 -5.88 1.91
C ILE A 208 -9.42 -5.87 0.61
N ALA A 209 -10.74 -5.96 0.67
CA ALA A 209 -11.59 -5.87 -0.53
C ALA A 209 -11.42 -4.50 -1.23
N ALA A 210 -11.47 -3.41 -0.48
CA ALA A 210 -11.29 -2.05 -1.02
C ALA A 210 -9.90 -1.84 -1.64
N LEU A 211 -8.84 -2.22 -0.92
CA LEU A 211 -7.46 -2.13 -1.40
C LEU A 211 -7.23 -3.03 -2.62
N THR A 212 -7.90 -4.19 -2.68
CA THR A 212 -7.84 -5.09 -3.84
C THR A 212 -8.52 -4.47 -5.05
N ALA A 213 -9.74 -3.94 -4.88
CA ALA A 213 -10.45 -3.23 -5.95
C ALA A 213 -9.62 -2.05 -6.47
N PHE A 214 -9.01 -1.29 -5.55
CA PHE A 214 -8.14 -0.18 -5.92
C PHE A 214 -6.91 -0.65 -6.71
N ARG A 215 -6.27 -1.74 -6.27
CA ARG A 215 -5.10 -2.30 -6.96
C ARG A 215 -5.44 -2.83 -8.34
N ILE A 216 -6.63 -3.39 -8.56
CA ILE A 216 -7.11 -3.78 -9.89
C ILE A 216 -7.16 -2.55 -10.81
N LEU A 217 -7.71 -1.44 -10.34
CA LEU A 217 -7.77 -0.19 -11.11
C LEU A 217 -6.35 0.33 -11.41
N MET A 218 -5.46 0.31 -10.42
CA MET A 218 -4.06 0.72 -10.61
C MET A 218 -3.30 -0.18 -11.60
N VAL A 219 -3.55 -1.49 -11.63
CA VAL A 219 -2.87 -2.39 -12.58
C VAL A 219 -3.45 -2.26 -13.98
N ARG A 220 -4.74 -1.92 -14.10
CA ARG A 220 -5.41 -1.76 -15.40
C ARG A 220 -4.78 -0.66 -16.27
N VAL A 221 -4.17 0.36 -15.67
CA VAL A 221 -3.51 1.44 -16.43
C VAL A 221 -2.33 0.95 -17.28
N TYR A 222 -1.84 -0.27 -17.04
CA TYR A 222 -0.79 -0.91 -17.87
C TYR A 222 -1.35 -1.62 -19.11
N GLU A 223 -2.67 -1.67 -19.31
CA GLU A 223 -3.30 -2.22 -20.52
C GLU A 223 -3.39 -1.21 -21.68
N HIS A 224 -2.97 0.04 -21.47
CA HIS A 224 -3.15 1.17 -22.40
C HIS A 224 -1.85 1.72 -22.98
#